data_AF-A0A1D7V402-F1
#
_entry.id   AF-A0A1D7V402-F1
#
_cell.length_a   1.000
_cell.length_b   1.000
_cell.length_c   1.000
_cell.angle_alpha   90.00
_cell.angle_beta   90.00
_cell.angle_gamma   90.00
#
_symmetry.space_group_name_H-M   'P 1'
#
loop_
_entity.id
_entity.type
_entity.pdbx_description
1 polymer ?
#
loop_
_entity_poly.entity_id
_entity_poly.type
_entity_poly.pdbx_seq_one_letter_code
_entity_poly.pdbx_strand_id
1 'polypeptide(L)'
;MKRTELERRERDLRKAEKKTQLQDKRLASGKGSSVGEYIEELSALFRYDATEIFNTGDDIAVLELLEDIQANLPEKQWENVLRKAIKKTGVQEKDKAYNELKELMSEGEEESETEEEEVGV
;
A
#
# COMPACT_ATOMS: atom_id res chain seq x y z
N MET A 1 -29.68 3.34 34.48
CA MET A 1 -28.62 2.32 34.71
C MET A 1 -27.81 2.15 33.43
N LYS A 2 -26.50 1.99 33.58
CA LYS A 2 -25.46 2.12 32.54
C LYS A 2 -25.67 1.13 31.38
N ARG A 3 -25.97 1.67 30.18
CA ARG A 3 -25.87 0.93 28.91
C ARG A 3 -24.42 0.51 28.75
N THR A 4 -24.22 -0.78 28.81
CA THR A 4 -22.98 -1.51 29.05
C THR A 4 -21.95 -1.22 27.97
N GLU A 5 -20.72 -0.92 28.37
CA GLU A 5 -19.55 -0.79 27.48
C GLU A 5 -19.38 -2.01 26.55
N LEU A 6 -19.97 -3.14 26.96
CA LEU A 6 -20.13 -4.40 26.24
C LEU A 6 -20.88 -4.27 24.89
N GLU A 7 -21.97 -3.50 24.80
CA GLU A 7 -22.74 -3.34 23.55
C GLU A 7 -22.00 -2.46 22.52
N ARG A 8 -21.18 -1.50 23.00
CA ARG A 8 -20.30 -0.72 22.12
C ARG A 8 -19.22 -1.60 21.52
N ARG A 9 -18.61 -2.46 22.34
CA ARG A 9 -17.55 -3.38 21.91
C ARG A 9 -18.06 -4.43 20.94
N GLU A 10 -19.28 -4.95 21.12
CA GLU A 10 -19.90 -5.87 20.16
C GLU A 10 -20.22 -5.22 18.80
N ARG A 11 -20.65 -3.95 18.79
CA ARG A 11 -20.91 -3.23 17.54
C ARG A 11 -19.60 -2.95 16.79
N ASP A 12 -18.54 -2.62 17.52
CA ASP A 12 -17.23 -2.38 16.93
C ASP A 12 -16.63 -3.67 16.37
N LEU A 13 -16.73 -4.78 17.12
CA LEU A 13 -16.35 -6.12 16.65
C LEU A 13 -17.12 -6.52 15.39
N ARG A 14 -18.45 -6.38 15.36
CA ARG A 14 -19.23 -6.70 14.15
C ARG A 14 -18.88 -5.83 12.94
N LYS A 15 -18.48 -4.57 13.16
CA LYS A 15 -18.03 -3.70 12.07
C LYS A 15 -16.65 -4.10 11.57
N ALA A 16 -15.73 -4.41 12.48
CA ALA A 16 -14.40 -4.91 12.13
C ALA A 16 -14.53 -6.22 11.36
N GLU A 17 -15.28 -7.21 11.86
CA GLU A 17 -15.48 -8.51 11.21
C GLU A 17 -16.13 -8.40 9.83
N LYS A 18 -17.13 -7.52 9.65
CA LYS A 18 -17.70 -7.26 8.33
C LYS A 18 -16.69 -6.64 7.38
N LYS A 19 -15.81 -5.75 7.87
CA LYS A 19 -14.75 -5.15 7.06
C LYS A 19 -13.75 -6.21 6.61
N THR A 20 -13.31 -7.09 7.52
CA THR A 20 -12.40 -8.20 7.20
C THR A 20 -13.03 -9.19 6.22
N GLN A 21 -14.30 -9.56 6.40
CA GLN A 21 -15.01 -10.44 5.45
C GLN A 21 -15.25 -9.81 4.08
N LEU A 22 -15.42 -8.48 4.00
CA LEU A 22 -15.50 -7.77 2.73
C LEU A 22 -14.14 -7.72 2.04
N GLN A 23 -13.05 -7.56 2.80
CA GLN A 23 -11.69 -7.67 2.28
C GLN A 23 -11.43 -9.09 1.73
N ASP A 24 -11.69 -10.12 2.53
CA ASP A 24 -11.47 -11.52 2.14
C ASP A 24 -12.25 -11.94 0.89
N LYS A 25 -13.53 -11.52 0.79
CA LYS A 25 -14.34 -11.74 -0.42
C LYS A 25 -13.86 -10.96 -1.65
N ARG A 26 -13.16 -9.84 -1.46
CA ARG A 26 -12.58 -9.04 -2.56
C ARG A 26 -11.29 -9.65 -3.07
N LEU A 27 -10.41 -10.10 -2.17
CA LEU A 27 -9.22 -10.90 -2.51
C LEU A 27 -9.61 -12.16 -3.31
N ALA A 28 -10.70 -12.84 -2.93
CA ALA A 28 -11.16 -14.03 -3.62
C ALA A 28 -11.82 -13.79 -5.00
N SER A 29 -12.20 -12.54 -5.34
CA SER A 29 -13.02 -12.28 -6.54
C SER A 29 -12.23 -11.87 -7.79
N GLY A 30 -10.91 -11.68 -7.72
CA GLY A 30 -10.05 -11.42 -8.89
C GLY A 30 -10.50 -10.26 -9.79
N LYS A 31 -11.34 -9.36 -9.28
CA LYS A 31 -11.97 -8.29 -10.05
C LYS A 31 -11.16 -7.04 -9.81
N GLY A 32 -10.14 -6.86 -10.67
CA GLY A 32 -9.17 -5.77 -10.71
C GLY A 32 -9.37 -4.70 -9.63
N SER A 33 -8.50 -4.76 -8.63
CA SER A 33 -8.48 -3.81 -7.52
C SER A 33 -8.61 -2.39 -8.06
N SER A 34 -9.66 -1.69 -7.67
CA SER A 34 -9.86 -0.31 -8.10
C SER A 34 -8.75 0.57 -7.52
N VAL A 35 -8.47 1.73 -8.11
CA VAL A 35 -7.51 2.73 -7.57
C VAL A 35 -7.71 2.98 -6.07
N GLY A 36 -8.97 3.00 -5.61
CA GLY A 36 -9.29 3.16 -4.19
C GLY A 36 -8.88 1.98 -3.30
N GLU A 37 -8.89 0.76 -3.81
CA GLU A 37 -8.52 -0.46 -3.09
C GLU A 37 -7.00 -0.52 -2.89
N TYR A 38 -6.21 -0.27 -3.93
CA TYR A 38 -4.76 -0.12 -3.82
C TYR A 38 -4.35 0.93 -2.79
N ILE A 39 -5.07 2.05 -2.71
CA ILE A 39 -4.84 3.07 -1.67
C ILE A 39 -5.10 2.50 -0.27
N GLU A 40 -6.15 1.68 -0.09
CA GLU A 40 -6.46 1.09 1.21
C GLU A 40 -5.43 0.03 1.60
N GLU A 41 -5.06 -0.87 0.68
CA GLU A 41 -4.09 -1.93 0.92
C GLU A 41 -2.70 -1.37 1.19
N LEU A 42 -2.21 -0.47 0.35
CA LEU A 42 -0.90 0.15 0.53
C LEU A 42 -0.84 0.91 1.86
N SER A 43 -1.90 1.66 2.20
CA SER A 43 -1.96 2.35 3.50
C SER A 43 -2.01 1.41 4.71
N ALA A 44 -2.51 0.18 4.54
CA ALA A 44 -2.59 -0.81 5.60
C ALA A 44 -1.28 -1.59 5.78
N LEU A 45 -0.48 -1.70 4.72
CA LEU A 45 0.84 -2.33 4.76
C LEU A 45 1.91 -1.41 5.35
N PHE A 46 1.73 -0.09 5.27
CA PHE A 46 2.70 0.84 5.83
C PHE A 46 2.86 0.70 7.35
N ARG A 47 4.12 0.59 7.76
CA ARG A 47 4.56 0.68 9.15
C ARG A 47 5.20 2.05 9.32
N TYR A 48 4.60 2.85 10.19
CA TYR A 48 4.95 4.26 10.33
C TYR A 48 4.79 4.72 11.78
N ASP A 49 5.53 5.78 12.12
CA ASP A 49 5.35 6.54 13.36
C ASP A 49 4.76 7.93 13.06
N ALA A 50 4.81 8.89 13.98
CA ALA A 50 4.33 10.24 13.72
C ALA A 50 5.15 10.97 12.63
N THR A 51 6.42 10.59 12.46
CA THR A 51 7.38 11.26 11.58
C THR A 51 7.39 10.68 10.16
N GLU A 52 7.60 9.37 10.02
CA GLU A 52 7.90 8.73 8.74
C GLU A 52 7.38 7.28 8.61
N ILE A 53 7.39 6.76 7.37
CA ILE A 53 7.10 5.37 7.02
C ILE A 53 8.44 4.67 6.81
N PHE A 54 8.69 3.55 7.51
CA PHE A 54 10.02 2.91 7.55
C PHE A 54 10.08 1.56 6.83
N ASN A 55 9.01 1.16 6.14
CA ASN A 55 8.92 -0.12 5.43
C ASN A 55 8.63 0.05 3.94
N THR A 56 8.90 1.23 3.39
CA THR A 56 8.62 1.60 2.00
C THR A 56 9.39 0.72 1.00
N GLY A 57 10.63 0.30 1.30
CA GLY A 57 11.44 -0.57 0.45
C GLY A 57 11.82 -1.94 1.04
N ASP A 58 11.68 -2.15 2.35
CA ASP A 58 12.10 -3.40 3.01
C ASP A 58 11.00 -4.46 3.11
N ASP A 59 9.74 -4.10 2.84
CA ASP A 59 8.59 -5.00 3.00
C ASP A 59 8.14 -5.57 1.66
N ILE A 60 8.31 -6.89 1.50
CA ILE A 60 7.96 -7.63 0.27
C ILE A 60 6.51 -7.38 -0.13
N ALA A 61 5.58 -7.31 0.84
CA ALA A 61 4.17 -7.09 0.53
C ALA A 61 3.91 -5.68 -0.02
N VAL A 62 4.71 -4.69 0.38
CA VAL A 62 4.64 -3.34 -0.21
C VAL A 62 5.11 -3.42 -1.66
N LEU A 63 6.28 -4.01 -1.92
CA LEU A 63 6.85 -4.14 -3.27
C LEU A 63 5.93 -4.88 -4.24
N GLU A 64 5.39 -6.04 -3.84
CA GLU A 64 4.43 -6.82 -4.65
C GLU A 64 3.19 -5.98 -5.01
N LEU A 65 2.71 -5.15 -4.09
CA LEU A 65 1.56 -4.28 -4.35
C LEU A 65 1.92 -3.11 -5.29
N LEU A 66 3.15 -2.60 -5.25
CA LEU A 66 3.62 -1.59 -6.20
C LEU A 66 3.66 -2.17 -7.62
N GLU A 67 4.17 -3.39 -7.79
CA GLU A 67 4.17 -4.09 -9.07
C GLU A 67 2.75 -4.32 -9.60
N ASP A 68 1.82 -4.75 -8.74
CA ASP A 68 0.42 -4.95 -9.12
C ASP A 68 -0.26 -3.62 -9.53
N ILE A 69 0.06 -2.52 -8.84
CA ILE A 69 -0.35 -1.16 -9.24
C ILE A 69 0.19 -0.81 -10.63
N GLN A 70 1.46 -1.10 -10.91
CA GLN A 70 2.07 -0.81 -12.20
C GLN A 70 1.48 -1.64 -13.34
N ALA A 71 1.18 -2.91 -13.08
CA ALA A 71 0.59 -3.83 -14.06
C ALA A 71 -0.89 -3.52 -14.37
N ASN A 72 -1.66 -3.06 -13.38
CA ASN A 72 -3.12 -2.90 -13.52
C ASN A 72 -3.57 -1.45 -13.74
N LEU A 73 -2.76 -0.45 -13.39
CA LEU A 73 -3.13 0.97 -13.49
C LEU A 73 -2.21 1.74 -14.45
N PRO A 74 -2.73 2.79 -15.11
CA PRO A 74 -1.89 3.68 -15.91
C PRO A 74 -1.04 4.58 -15.00
N GLU A 75 0.17 4.95 -15.45
CA GLU A 75 1.17 5.78 -14.73
C GLU A 75 0.60 7.06 -14.12
N LYS A 76 -0.34 7.70 -14.82
CA LYS A 76 -1.05 8.90 -14.33
C LYS A 76 -1.77 8.69 -13.00
N GLN A 77 -2.12 7.46 -12.67
CA GLN A 77 -2.79 7.09 -11.42
C GLN A 77 -1.82 6.60 -10.34
N TRP A 78 -0.59 6.20 -10.66
CA TRP A 78 0.37 5.71 -9.66
C TRP A 78 0.68 6.78 -8.62
N GLU A 79 0.98 8.01 -9.07
CA GLU A 79 1.20 9.14 -8.18
C GLU A 79 -0.04 9.40 -7.28
N ASN A 80 -1.25 9.29 -7.84
CA ASN A 80 -2.48 9.50 -7.10
C ASN A 80 -2.67 8.44 -5.99
N VAL A 81 -2.36 7.18 -6.30
CA VAL A 81 -2.40 6.06 -5.34
C VAL A 81 -1.40 6.30 -4.22
N LEU A 82 -0.12 6.53 -4.56
CA LEU A 82 0.96 6.74 -3.60
C LEU A 82 0.67 7.93 -2.68
N ARG A 83 0.37 9.11 -3.24
CA ARG A 83 0.07 10.31 -2.45
C ARG A 83 -1.10 10.11 -1.51
N LYS A 84 -2.16 9.41 -1.94
CA LYS A 84 -3.34 9.16 -1.11
C LYS A 84 -3.09 8.12 -0.03
N ALA A 85 -2.32 7.08 -0.31
CA ALA A 85 -1.94 6.07 0.65
C ALA A 85 -1.08 6.68 1.77
N ILE A 86 -0.07 7.47 1.42
CA ILE A 86 0.78 8.19 2.39
C ILE A 86 -0.04 9.24 3.16
N LYS A 87 -0.95 9.95 2.48
CA LYS A 87 -1.81 10.93 3.17
C LYS A 87 -2.69 10.27 4.24
N LYS A 88 -3.08 9.00 4.05
CA LYS A 88 -3.87 8.22 5.00
C LYS A 88 -3.09 7.87 6.28
N THR A 89 -1.76 7.66 6.19
CA THR A 89 -0.94 7.36 7.37
C THR A 89 -0.81 8.57 8.29
N GLY A 90 -0.81 9.77 7.72
CA GLY A 90 -0.79 11.02 8.48
C GLY A 90 0.59 11.43 8.97
N VAL A 91 1.65 10.77 8.50
CA VAL A 91 3.06 11.09 8.79
C VAL A 91 3.41 12.54 8.43
N GLN A 92 4.41 13.12 9.09
CA GLN A 92 4.89 14.47 8.75
C GLN A 92 5.70 14.47 7.45
N GLU A 93 6.56 13.47 7.26
CA GLU A 93 7.47 13.38 6.11
C GLU A 93 6.83 12.67 4.90
N LYS A 94 5.71 13.22 4.44
CA LYS A 94 4.95 12.64 3.31
C LYS A 94 5.72 12.67 1.99
N ASP A 95 6.47 13.74 1.76
CA ASP A 95 7.28 13.91 0.54
C ASP A 95 8.46 12.94 0.52
N LYS A 96 9.07 12.65 1.68
CA LYS A 96 10.15 11.68 1.80
C LYS A 96 9.68 10.28 1.41
N ALA A 97 8.62 9.80 2.05
CA ALA A 97 8.03 8.50 1.75
C ALA A 97 7.52 8.39 0.30
N TYR A 98 7.04 9.50 -0.27
CA TYR A 98 6.63 9.54 -1.67
C TYR A 98 7.82 9.36 -2.62
N ASN A 99 8.92 10.08 -2.36
CA ASN A 99 10.12 9.98 -3.17
C ASN A 99 10.73 8.58 -3.09
N GLU A 100 10.79 7.99 -1.90
CA GLU A 100 11.29 6.61 -1.72
C GLU A 100 10.45 5.59 -2.51
N LEU A 101 9.12 5.63 -2.39
CA LEU A 101 8.24 4.72 -3.13
C LEU A 101 8.28 4.93 -4.64
N LYS A 102 8.47 6.19 -5.06
CA LYS A 102 8.61 6.54 -6.48
C LYS A 102 9.95 6.06 -7.03
N GLU A 103 11.02 6.23 -6.27
CA GLU A 103 12.35 5.75 -6.62
C GLU A 103 12.32 4.24 -6.80
N LEU A 104 11.72 3.48 -5.89
CA LEU A 104 11.55 2.03 -6.03
C LEU A 104 10.76 1.62 -7.28
N MET A 105 9.72 2.37 -7.65
CA MET A 105 8.97 2.12 -8.89
C MET A 105 9.77 2.43 -10.16
N SER A 106 10.73 3.35 -10.10
CA SER A 106 11.57 3.78 -11.23
C SER A 106 12.88 3.01 -11.32
N GLU A 107 13.46 2.62 -10.18
CA GLU A 107 14.71 1.86 -10.08
C GLU A 107 14.51 0.40 -10.52
N GLY A 108 13.29 -0.14 -10.41
CA GLY A 108 12.91 -1.41 -11.03
C GLY A 108 13.01 -1.43 -12.58
N GLU A 109 13.16 -0.27 -13.23
CA GLU A 109 13.51 -0.20 -14.67
C GLU A 109 15.04 -0.28 -14.90
N GLU A 110 15.88 0.20 -13.97
CA GLU A 110 17.34 0.30 -14.13
C GLU A 110 18.11 -1.00 -13.82
N GLU A 111 17.52 -1.95 -13.09
CA GLU A 111 18.12 -3.29 -12.89
C GLU A 111 18.08 -4.19 -14.15
N SER A 112 17.39 -3.75 -15.22
CA SER A 112 17.38 -4.48 -16.50
C SER A 112 18.51 -4.08 -17.47
N GLU A 113 19.28 -3.03 -17.17
CA GLU A 113 20.35 -2.53 -18.05
C GLU A 113 21.78 -2.74 -17.52
N THR A 114 21.98 -3.35 -16.34
CA THR A 114 23.33 -3.51 -15.75
C THR A 114 23.96 -4.91 -15.86
N GLU A 115 23.29 -5.90 -16.47
CA GLU A 115 23.89 -7.22 -16.71
C GLU A 115 24.58 -7.41 -18.09
N GLU A 116 24.62 -6.40 -18.97
CA GLU A 116 25.25 -6.55 -20.32
C GLU A 116 26.73 -6.15 -20.41
N GLU A 117 27.40 -5.76 -19.33
CA GLU A 117 28.81 -5.31 -19.40
C GLU A 117 29.80 -6.09 -18.52
N GLU A 118 29.77 -7.43 -18.48
CA GLU A 118 30.95 -8.23 -18.09
C GLU A 118 30.96 -9.65 -18.69
N VAL A 119 30.99 -9.79 -20.02
CA VAL A 119 31.68 -10.95 -20.66
C VAL A 119 32.40 -10.47 -21.92
N GLY A 120 33.50 -9.74 -21.71
CA GLY A 120 34.50 -9.52 -22.74
C GLY A 120 35.32 -10.80 -22.96
N VAL A 121 35.19 -11.39 -24.15
CA VAL A 121 36.18 -12.30 -24.75
C VAL A 121 36.65 -11.70 -26.06
#